data_AF-A0AAV0XFL6-F1
#
_entry.id   AF-A0AAV0XFL6-F1
#
_cell.length_a   1.000
_cell.length_b   1.000
_cell.length_c   1.000
_cell.angle_alpha   90.00
_cell.angle_beta   90.00
_cell.angle_gamma   90.00
#
_symmetry.space_group_name_H-M   'P 1'
#
loop_
_entity.id
_entity.type
_entity.pdbx_description
1 polymer ?
#
loop_
_entity_poly.entity_id
_entity_poly.type
_entity_poly.pdbx_seq_one_letter_code
_entity_poly.pdbx_strand_id
1 'polypeptide(L)'
;MPKVARTKRSKVSIYLEEFPNETFRSDGQVLYCQSCDKSVSIDQRGQVIQHINTSKHRGNKDRKLIFQQNFISTSSASTNSKSVFNDDLCRALIRSDIPLFKLKNVAFKNFMEKYTGHKIPDESTLRKNYVGGVYEETISKIQNIIGDGPIWVGVDETTDADGRYIANVIVGKLSTEPSKPFLLCCEELDKCNHKTVCQLFNNAMGVLWPNGIKHNNVLLLLTDAAPYMCKAGKVLDTFYPRIIHLTCLVHGFHRIAETIRFQFSEVDSLISNVKKIFLKAPSRIQTFKDMYPDLTLPPEPIITRWGTWLSAVLYYSNNFEKIRNVVLNLDPEAAIAIKKTVELIDSKNLQNNLAFISTNFGFLVDTISKLETSKMPLTESLEIVDNAIKQLERVPGEIGVLTNSKLKNVLEKNTGFNTVMSIRDILLNKTPNNNNSEIEYTPKEIMCMKYAPVTSVDVERSFSRYKAMLRPNRRHFTFENFKLYVVSNCFPHEDYDESE
;
A
#
# COMPACT_ATOMS: atom_id res chain seq x y z
N MET A 1 -30.31 75.35 17.56
CA MET A 1 -30.11 74.81 16.20
C MET A 1 -30.19 73.29 16.26
N PRO A 2 -31.04 72.60 15.47
CA PRO A 2 -31.05 71.14 15.45
C PRO A 2 -29.74 70.64 14.85
N LYS A 3 -29.10 69.63 15.47
CA LYS A 3 -27.93 68.95 14.89
C LYS A 3 -28.40 68.25 13.61
N VAL A 4 -28.08 68.82 12.44
CA VAL A 4 -28.31 68.17 11.15
C VAL A 4 -27.65 66.80 11.18
N ALA A 5 -28.45 65.74 10.98
CA ALA A 5 -27.96 64.38 10.97
C ALA A 5 -26.97 64.21 9.81
N ARG A 6 -25.70 63.97 10.16
CA ARG A 6 -24.64 63.73 9.18
C ARG A 6 -24.98 62.51 8.33
N THR A 7 -24.90 62.64 7.02
CA THR A 7 -25.09 61.53 6.07
C THR A 7 -24.03 60.45 6.32
N LYS A 8 -24.36 59.17 6.08
CA LYS A 8 -23.39 58.05 6.26
C LYS A 8 -22.07 58.31 5.53
N ARG A 9 -22.14 58.86 4.31
CA ARG A 9 -20.98 59.25 3.50
C ARG A 9 -20.06 60.24 4.22
N SER A 10 -20.62 61.29 4.83
CA SER A 10 -19.82 62.24 5.61
C SER A 10 -19.18 61.62 6.86
N LYS A 11 -19.84 60.67 7.54
CA LYS A 11 -19.27 59.98 8.70
C LYS A 11 -18.08 59.10 8.33
N VAL A 12 -18.19 58.38 7.21
CA VAL A 12 -17.09 57.52 6.74
C VAL A 12 -15.87 58.36 6.35
N SER A 13 -16.05 59.44 5.60
CA SER A 13 -14.94 60.35 5.25
C SER A 13 -14.22 60.88 6.49
N ILE A 14 -14.96 61.28 7.52
CA ILE A 14 -14.38 61.74 8.78
C ILE A 14 -13.53 60.65 9.46
N TYR A 15 -14.00 59.41 9.51
CA TYR A 15 -13.23 58.33 10.15
C TYR A 15 -12.00 57.88 9.34
N LEU A 16 -12.02 58.04 8.01
CA LEU A 16 -10.84 57.83 7.18
C LEU A 16 -9.78 58.92 7.42
N GLU A 17 -10.20 60.17 7.61
CA GLU A 17 -9.31 61.29 7.95
C GLU A 17 -8.81 61.25 9.40
N GLU A 18 -9.66 60.81 10.33
CA GLU A 18 -9.34 60.75 11.77
C GLU A 18 -8.37 59.60 12.10
N PHE A 19 -8.42 58.50 11.35
CA PHE A 19 -7.59 57.32 11.56
C PHE A 19 -6.74 56.96 10.32
N PRO A 20 -5.84 57.87 9.87
CA PRO A 20 -5.09 57.69 8.62
C PRO A 20 -4.06 56.56 8.71
N ASN A 21 -3.63 56.21 9.93
CA ASN A 21 -2.67 55.15 10.20
C ASN A 21 -3.33 53.77 10.37
N GLU A 22 -4.63 53.65 10.13
CA GLU A 22 -5.39 52.40 10.19
C GLU A 22 -5.71 51.89 8.78
N THR A 23 -5.95 50.58 8.64
CA THR A 23 -6.15 49.94 7.33
C THR A 23 -7.60 50.00 6.84
N PHE A 24 -8.26 51.15 7.03
CA PHE A 24 -9.65 51.35 6.64
C PHE A 24 -9.79 51.71 5.16
N ARG A 25 -10.82 51.17 4.50
CA ARG A 25 -11.28 51.55 3.16
C ARG A 25 -12.79 51.74 3.15
N SER A 26 -13.30 52.44 2.15
CA SER A 26 -14.74 52.62 1.99
C SER A 26 -15.16 52.82 0.54
N ASP A 27 -16.39 52.40 0.24
CA ASP A 27 -17.16 52.72 -0.96
C ASP A 27 -18.09 53.94 -0.78
N GLY A 28 -17.97 54.65 0.34
CA GLY A 28 -18.79 55.80 0.71
C GLY A 28 -20.02 55.45 1.57
N GLN A 29 -20.31 54.17 1.81
CA GLN A 29 -21.41 53.73 2.68
C GLN A 29 -20.96 52.85 3.84
N VAL A 30 -19.93 52.03 3.63
CA VAL A 30 -19.40 51.10 4.64
C VAL A 30 -17.95 51.43 4.96
N LEU A 31 -17.59 51.49 6.24
CA LEU A 31 -16.19 51.52 6.67
C LEU A 31 -15.69 50.09 6.82
N TYR A 32 -14.74 49.69 5.97
CA TYR A 32 -14.20 48.34 5.91
C TYR A 32 -12.78 48.30 6.46
N CYS A 33 -12.49 47.39 7.39
CA CYS A 33 -11.13 47.17 7.88
C CYS A 33 -10.43 46.08 7.07
N GLN A 34 -9.40 46.44 6.32
CA GLN A 34 -8.65 45.48 5.52
C GLN A 34 -7.77 44.54 6.36
N SER A 35 -7.37 44.93 7.58
CA SER A 35 -6.60 44.03 8.46
C SER A 35 -7.47 42.97 9.09
N CYS A 36 -8.76 43.26 9.33
CA CYS A 36 -9.67 42.34 9.99
C CYS A 36 -10.65 41.62 9.05
N ASP A 37 -10.66 42.00 7.77
CA ASP A 37 -11.57 41.54 6.73
C ASP A 37 -13.04 41.60 7.16
N LYS A 38 -13.45 42.76 7.69
CA LYS A 38 -14.82 42.98 8.19
C LYS A 38 -15.24 44.45 8.10
N SER A 39 -16.54 44.65 7.95
CA SER A 39 -17.17 45.96 8.12
C SER A 39 -17.12 46.40 9.59
N VAL A 40 -16.96 47.71 9.79
CA VAL A 40 -16.93 48.36 11.10
C VAL A 40 -18.11 49.30 11.18
N SER A 41 -18.89 49.19 12.26
CA SER A 41 -20.02 50.12 12.44
C SER A 41 -19.52 51.55 12.62
N ILE A 42 -20.19 52.47 11.93
CA ILE A 42 -19.93 53.91 11.91
C ILE A 42 -20.99 54.71 12.67
N ASP A 43 -21.89 54.01 13.38
CA ASP A 43 -22.99 54.65 14.09
C ASP A 43 -22.46 55.55 15.21
N GLN A 44 -21.42 55.07 15.92
CA GLN A 44 -20.73 55.78 16.98
C GLN A 44 -19.21 55.65 16.86
N ARG A 45 -18.49 56.75 17.11
CA ARG A 45 -17.02 56.80 17.15
C ARG A 45 -16.40 55.75 18.08
N GLY A 46 -17.06 55.47 19.21
CA GLY A 46 -16.61 54.47 20.18
C GLY A 46 -16.48 53.06 19.61
N GLN A 47 -17.31 52.68 18.63
CA GLN A 47 -17.28 51.36 18.00
C GLN A 47 -16.07 51.20 17.08
N VAL A 48 -15.67 52.27 16.39
CA VAL A 48 -14.45 52.30 15.56
C VAL A 48 -13.22 52.17 16.46
N ILE A 49 -13.17 52.89 17.58
CA ILE A 49 -12.07 52.80 18.54
C ILE A 49 -12.02 51.42 19.21
N GLN A 50 -13.17 50.86 19.58
CA GLN A 50 -13.25 49.51 20.14
C GLN A 50 -12.71 48.47 19.16
N HIS A 51 -13.05 48.60 17.87
CA HIS A 51 -12.49 47.76 16.81
C HIS A 51 -10.96 47.84 16.77
N ILE A 52 -10.41 49.06 16.72
CA ILE A 52 -8.95 49.31 16.66
C ILE A 52 -8.25 48.71 17.88
N ASN A 53 -8.88 48.76 19.05
CA ASN A 53 -8.35 48.25 20.30
C ASN A 53 -8.51 46.74 20.49
N THR A 54 -9.18 46.02 19.59
CA THR A 54 -9.25 44.56 19.68
C THR A 54 -7.88 43.92 19.48
N SER A 55 -7.58 42.87 20.26
CA SER A 55 -6.37 42.06 20.12
C SER A 55 -6.22 41.50 18.70
N LYS A 56 -7.34 41.15 18.05
CA LYS A 56 -7.40 40.74 16.64
C LYS A 56 -6.91 41.83 15.68
N HIS A 57 -7.35 43.08 15.85
CA HIS A 57 -6.95 44.19 14.98
C HIS A 57 -5.48 44.55 15.14
N ARG A 58 -5.01 44.73 16.39
CA ARG A 58 -3.61 45.05 16.68
C ARG A 58 -2.66 43.98 16.13
N GLY A 59 -2.94 42.70 16.39
CA GLY A 59 -2.14 41.60 15.86
C GLY A 59 -2.11 41.52 14.33
N ASN A 60 -3.22 41.85 13.65
CA ASN A 60 -3.27 41.85 12.19
C ASN A 60 -2.60 43.09 11.56
N LYS A 61 -2.63 44.24 12.26
CA LYS A 61 -1.96 45.46 11.84
C LYS A 61 -0.44 45.31 11.89
N ASP A 62 0.09 44.79 13.00
CA ASP A 62 1.52 44.57 13.19
C ASP A 62 2.08 43.57 12.16
N ARG A 63 1.31 42.53 11.83
CA ARG A 63 1.67 41.56 10.78
C ARG A 63 1.71 42.14 9.37
N LYS A 64 0.84 43.10 9.03
CA LYS A 64 0.85 43.77 7.72
C LYS A 64 2.03 44.73 7.55
N LEU A 65 2.46 45.40 8.63
CA LEU A 65 3.65 46.26 8.62
C LEU A 65 4.93 45.45 8.39
N ILE A 66 5.01 44.24 8.95
CA ILE A 66 6.11 43.29 8.70
C ILE A 66 6.09 42.76 7.24
N PHE A 67 4.91 42.67 6.63
CA PHE A 67 4.74 42.13 5.28
C PHE A 67 4.97 43.16 4.16
N GLN A 68 4.71 44.45 4.39
CA GLN A 68 4.95 45.51 3.38
C GLN A 68 6.43 45.67 2.98
N GLN A 69 7.37 45.16 3.77
CA GLN A 69 8.78 45.18 3.43
C GLN A 69 9.20 44.10 2.41
N ASN A 70 8.34 43.10 2.12
CA ASN A 70 8.80 41.84 1.51
C ASN A 70 7.98 41.23 0.35
N PHE A 71 7.06 41.94 -0.34
CA PHE A 71 6.71 41.66 -1.76
C PHE A 71 5.55 42.53 -2.29
N ILE A 72 5.67 43.00 -3.53
CA ILE A 72 4.57 43.51 -4.37
C ILE A 72 4.04 42.35 -5.25
N SER A 73 2.73 42.36 -5.53
CA SER A 73 1.92 41.48 -6.40
C SER A 73 1.20 40.37 -5.62
N THR A 74 -0.12 40.15 -5.67
CA THR A 74 -1.19 40.58 -6.58
C THR A 74 -2.55 40.42 -5.86
N SER A 75 -3.56 41.16 -6.28
CA SER A 75 -4.89 41.27 -5.66
C SER A 75 -6.03 40.62 -6.46
N SER A 76 -7.03 40.09 -5.73
CA SER A 76 -8.48 39.92 -6.05
C SER A 76 -8.87 38.87 -7.12
N ALA A 77 -9.99 38.14 -7.09
CA ALA A 77 -11.28 38.29 -6.42
C ALA A 77 -12.03 36.92 -6.27
N SER A 78 -13.15 36.98 -5.57
CA SER A 78 -14.09 35.92 -5.15
C SER A 78 -14.67 35.00 -6.24
N THR A 79 -14.57 33.70 -5.99
CA THR A 79 -15.66 32.72 -6.07
C THR A 79 -15.56 31.84 -4.82
N ASN A 80 -16.52 30.96 -4.56
CA ASN A 80 -16.46 29.94 -3.50
C ASN A 80 -15.36 28.89 -3.82
N SER A 81 -14.16 29.33 -4.19
CA SER A 81 -13.05 28.50 -4.62
C SER A 81 -12.42 27.86 -3.39
N LYS A 82 -12.29 26.52 -3.43
CA LYS A 82 -11.53 25.79 -2.43
C LYS A 82 -10.14 26.42 -2.32
N SER A 83 -9.69 26.70 -1.10
CA SER A 83 -8.35 27.25 -0.87
C SER A 83 -7.29 26.33 -1.49
N VAL A 84 -6.50 26.87 -2.42
CA VAL A 84 -5.38 26.17 -3.08
C VAL A 84 -4.39 25.65 -2.05
N PHE A 85 -4.01 26.50 -1.09
CA PHE A 85 -3.14 26.12 0.03
C PHE A 85 -3.65 24.89 0.80
N ASN A 86 -4.94 24.83 1.11
CA ASN A 86 -5.51 23.70 1.85
C ASN A 86 -5.54 22.42 0.99
N ASP A 87 -5.73 22.54 -0.32
CA ASP A 87 -5.66 21.43 -1.26
C ASP A 87 -4.24 20.85 -1.32
N ASP A 88 -3.25 21.72 -1.53
CA ASP A 88 -1.84 21.36 -1.57
C ASP A 88 -1.38 20.76 -0.24
N LEU A 89 -1.79 21.34 0.89
CA LEU A 89 -1.50 20.80 2.22
C LEU A 89 -2.13 19.41 2.40
N CYS A 90 -3.40 19.23 2.01
CA CYS A 90 -4.07 17.93 2.13
C CYS A 90 -3.36 16.87 1.29
N ARG A 91 -3.03 17.22 0.04
CA ARG A 91 -2.32 16.39 -0.91
C ARG A 91 -0.94 15.98 -0.38
N ALA A 92 -0.15 16.95 0.09
CA ALA A 92 1.20 16.71 0.62
C ALA A 92 1.17 15.75 1.81
N LEU A 93 0.23 15.95 2.74
CA LEU A 93 0.09 15.08 3.92
C LEU A 93 -0.32 13.66 3.53
N ILE A 94 -1.30 13.50 2.63
CA ILE A 94 -1.75 12.18 2.17
C ILE A 94 -0.64 11.43 1.42
N ARG A 95 0.02 12.07 0.46
CA ARG A 95 1.11 11.46 -0.32
C ARG A 95 2.30 11.06 0.56
N SER A 96 2.56 11.81 1.63
CA SER A 96 3.64 11.53 2.58
C SER A 96 3.28 10.56 3.71
N ASP A 97 2.09 9.93 3.70
CA ASP A 97 1.56 9.14 4.82
C ASP A 97 1.58 9.89 6.18
N ILE A 98 1.32 11.20 6.15
CA ILE A 98 1.14 12.03 7.34
C ILE A 98 -0.36 12.19 7.61
N PRO A 99 -0.87 11.65 8.74
CA PRO A 99 -2.28 11.77 9.06
C PRO A 99 -2.70 13.21 9.25
N LEU A 100 -3.88 13.54 8.74
CA LEU A 100 -4.46 14.88 8.87
C LEU A 100 -4.60 15.32 10.34
N PHE A 101 -4.80 14.39 11.27
CA PHE A 101 -4.88 14.72 12.70
C PHE A 101 -3.60 15.32 13.28
N LYS A 102 -2.45 15.15 12.61
CA LYS A 102 -1.20 15.81 13.02
C LYS A 102 -1.30 17.32 12.96
N LEU A 103 -2.23 17.89 12.19
CA LEU A 103 -2.54 19.32 12.18
C LEU A 103 -3.15 19.83 13.50
N LYS A 104 -3.69 18.94 14.34
CA LYS A 104 -4.15 19.29 15.70
C LYS A 104 -3.01 19.48 16.69
N ASN A 105 -1.80 19.02 16.38
CA ASN A 105 -0.66 19.24 17.25
C ASN A 105 -0.29 20.74 17.25
N VAL A 106 -0.34 21.38 18.42
CA VAL A 106 -0.14 22.83 18.57
C VAL A 106 1.24 23.27 18.09
N ALA A 107 2.30 22.49 18.34
CA ALA A 107 3.65 22.84 17.90
C ALA A 107 3.78 22.77 16.38
N PHE A 108 3.28 21.69 15.76
CA PHE A 108 3.28 21.54 14.30
C PHE A 108 2.44 22.63 13.62
N LYS A 109 1.25 22.91 14.16
CA LYS A 109 0.38 23.98 13.69
C LYS A 109 1.07 25.34 13.77
N ASN A 110 1.62 25.71 14.92
CA ASN A 110 2.30 26.99 15.11
C ASN A 110 3.52 27.13 14.19
N PHE A 111 4.27 26.05 13.98
CA PHE A 111 5.39 26.00 13.03
C PHE A 111 4.90 26.33 11.61
N MET A 112 3.90 25.59 11.12
CA MET A 112 3.36 25.79 9.78
C MET A 112 2.76 27.18 9.61
N GLU A 113 1.97 27.68 10.58
CA GLU A 113 1.39 29.02 10.53
C GLU A 113 2.47 30.12 10.54
N LYS A 114 3.56 29.93 11.30
CA LYS A 114 4.69 30.88 11.36
C LYS A 114 5.40 31.01 10.01
N TYR A 115 5.72 29.89 9.36
CA TYR A 115 6.55 29.90 8.16
C TYR A 115 5.76 30.02 6.85
N THR A 116 4.49 29.61 6.82
CA THR A 116 3.65 29.72 5.61
C THR A 116 2.82 31.00 5.57
N GLY A 117 2.62 31.69 6.70
CA GLY A 117 1.71 32.83 6.81
C GLY A 117 0.22 32.49 6.65
N HIS A 118 -0.11 31.20 6.46
CA HIS A 118 -1.48 30.71 6.30
C HIS A 118 -2.01 30.14 7.62
N LYS A 119 -3.30 30.34 7.88
CA LYS A 119 -3.96 29.66 9.00
C LYS A 119 -4.15 28.19 8.64
N ILE A 120 -3.74 27.31 9.55
CA ILE A 120 -3.84 25.87 9.30
C ILE A 120 -5.28 25.39 9.61
N PRO A 121 -5.93 24.71 8.65
CA PRO A 121 -7.28 24.19 8.83
C PRO A 121 -7.31 23.07 9.87
N ASP A 122 -8.48 22.85 10.47
CA ASP A 122 -8.71 21.64 11.26
C ASP A 122 -8.72 20.40 10.35
N GLU A 123 -8.31 19.25 10.89
CA GLU A 123 -8.29 17.98 10.14
C GLU A 123 -9.66 17.69 9.48
N SER A 124 -10.76 18.07 10.14
CA SER A 124 -12.11 17.77 9.68
C SER A 124 -12.48 18.59 8.46
N THR A 125 -11.94 19.81 8.35
CA THR A 125 -12.07 20.67 7.17
C THR A 125 -11.36 20.02 5.98
N LEU A 126 -10.13 19.53 6.16
CA LEU A 126 -9.40 18.84 5.09
C LEU A 126 -10.10 17.55 4.68
N ARG A 127 -10.49 16.73 5.66
CA ARG A 127 -11.16 15.45 5.42
C ARG A 127 -12.45 15.60 4.61
N LYS A 128 -13.32 16.54 4.99
CA LYS A 128 -14.64 16.69 4.36
C LYS A 128 -14.57 17.35 2.98
N ASN A 129 -13.66 18.31 2.79
CA ASN A 129 -13.72 19.19 1.62
C ASN A 129 -12.63 18.90 0.57
N TYR A 130 -11.53 18.23 0.94
CA TYR A 130 -10.34 18.10 0.10
C TYR A 130 -9.94 16.66 -0.20
N VAL A 131 -10.08 15.71 0.74
CA VAL A 131 -9.70 14.30 0.51
C VAL A 131 -10.40 13.70 -0.72
N GLY A 132 -11.69 13.97 -0.92
CA GLY A 132 -12.43 13.50 -2.09
C GLY A 132 -11.83 14.01 -3.41
N GLY A 133 -11.40 15.28 -3.47
CA GLY A 133 -10.75 15.84 -4.65
C GLY A 133 -9.38 15.22 -4.93
N VAL A 134 -8.58 14.97 -3.88
CA VAL A 134 -7.28 14.28 -4.01
C VAL A 134 -7.47 12.85 -4.52
N TYR A 135 -8.53 12.16 -4.05
CA TYR A 135 -8.90 10.84 -4.54
C TYR A 135 -9.33 10.86 -6.01
N GLU A 136 -10.27 11.74 -6.39
CA GLU A 136 -10.75 11.89 -7.76
C GLU A 136 -9.62 12.20 -8.74
N GLU A 137 -8.68 13.06 -8.36
CA GLU A 137 -7.50 13.33 -9.17
C GLU A 137 -6.60 12.10 -9.29
N THR A 138 -6.38 11.37 -8.19
CA THR A 138 -5.58 10.14 -8.21
C THR A 138 -6.19 9.12 -9.17
N ILE A 139 -7.50 8.92 -9.10
CA ILE A 139 -8.23 8.04 -10.02
C ILE A 139 -8.10 8.54 -11.45
N SER A 140 -8.30 9.83 -11.70
CA SER A 140 -8.17 10.43 -13.04
C SER A 140 -6.77 10.22 -13.63
N LYS A 141 -5.72 10.33 -12.80
CA LYS A 141 -4.35 10.02 -13.20
C LYS A 141 -4.17 8.55 -13.56
N ILE A 142 -4.67 7.62 -12.73
CA ILE A 142 -4.63 6.19 -13.02
C ILE A 142 -5.35 5.90 -14.34
N GLN A 143 -6.55 6.45 -14.53
CA GLN A 143 -7.33 6.32 -15.77
C GLN A 143 -6.56 6.82 -16.99
N ASN A 144 -5.86 7.96 -16.89
CA ASN A 144 -5.06 8.50 -17.99
C ASN A 144 -3.84 7.63 -18.33
N ILE A 145 -3.15 7.11 -17.31
CA ILE A 145 -1.96 6.24 -17.50
C ILE A 145 -2.38 4.92 -18.15
N ILE A 146 -3.44 4.29 -17.63
CA ILE A 146 -3.96 3.02 -18.13
C ILE A 146 -4.61 3.22 -19.51
N GLY A 147 -5.45 4.24 -19.66
CA GLY A 147 -6.23 4.55 -20.86
C GLY A 147 -7.17 3.41 -21.23
N ASP A 148 -7.34 3.18 -22.53
CA ASP A 148 -8.04 2.02 -23.08
C ASP A 148 -7.10 0.81 -23.28
N GLY A 149 -5.90 0.81 -22.69
CA GLY A 149 -4.91 -0.24 -22.91
C GLY A 149 -5.40 -1.62 -22.43
N PRO A 150 -4.85 -2.71 -22.98
CA PRO A 150 -5.04 -4.02 -22.35
C PRO A 150 -4.46 -3.97 -20.93
N ILE A 151 -5.12 -4.63 -19.98
CA ILE A 151 -4.76 -4.60 -18.56
C ILE A 151 -4.66 -6.00 -17.98
N TRP A 152 -3.91 -6.06 -16.88
CA TRP A 152 -4.03 -7.11 -15.90
C TRP A 152 -4.62 -6.54 -14.60
N VAL A 153 -5.33 -7.37 -13.86
CA VAL A 153 -5.97 -7.01 -12.59
C VAL A 153 -5.59 -8.02 -11.53
N GLY A 154 -5.09 -7.56 -10.39
CA GLY A 154 -4.84 -8.38 -9.20
C GLY A 154 -5.92 -8.16 -8.15
N VAL A 155 -6.49 -9.23 -7.61
CA VAL A 155 -7.48 -9.16 -6.52
C VAL A 155 -7.08 -10.12 -5.42
N ASP A 156 -7.13 -9.62 -4.20
CA ASP A 156 -6.86 -10.40 -3.00
C ASP A 156 -7.60 -9.78 -1.81
N GLU A 157 -7.75 -10.54 -0.74
CA GLU A 157 -8.38 -10.08 0.49
C GLU A 157 -7.49 -10.28 1.73
N THR A 158 -7.77 -9.50 2.76
CA THR A 158 -7.16 -9.65 4.06
C THR A 158 -8.18 -9.37 5.16
N THR A 159 -7.92 -9.86 6.36
CA THR A 159 -8.65 -9.43 7.55
C THR A 159 -7.80 -8.38 8.27
N ASP A 160 -8.36 -7.20 8.49
CA ASP A 160 -7.64 -6.13 9.17
C ASP A 160 -7.64 -6.29 10.69
N ALA A 161 -6.98 -5.36 11.38
CA ALA A 161 -6.81 -5.41 12.82
C ALA A 161 -8.11 -5.11 13.62
N ASP A 162 -9.16 -4.64 12.95
CA ASP A 162 -10.50 -4.40 13.50
C ASP A 162 -11.47 -5.53 13.11
N GLY A 163 -10.99 -6.59 12.42
CA GLY A 163 -11.78 -7.74 12.00
C GLY A 163 -12.58 -7.54 10.72
N ARG A 164 -12.34 -6.45 9.98
CA ARG A 164 -13.01 -6.18 8.70
C ARG A 164 -12.39 -7.01 7.59
N TYR A 165 -13.21 -7.50 6.67
CA TYR A 165 -12.75 -8.13 5.44
C TYR A 165 -12.45 -7.04 4.42
N ILE A 166 -11.17 -6.84 4.12
CA ILE A 166 -10.72 -5.80 3.20
C ILE A 166 -10.24 -6.47 1.92
N ALA A 167 -10.72 -5.99 0.79
CA ALA A 167 -10.27 -6.46 -0.50
C ALA A 167 -9.68 -5.32 -1.33
N ASN A 168 -8.55 -5.60 -1.95
CA ASN A 168 -7.82 -4.65 -2.77
C ASN A 168 -7.84 -5.10 -4.23
N VAL A 169 -8.04 -4.13 -5.14
CA VAL A 169 -7.94 -4.34 -6.58
C VAL A 169 -6.79 -3.52 -7.11
N ILE A 170 -5.79 -4.21 -7.64
CA ILE A 170 -4.63 -3.63 -8.32
C ILE A 170 -4.87 -3.72 -9.82
N VAL A 171 -4.52 -2.66 -10.55
CA VAL A 171 -4.55 -2.66 -12.02
C VAL A 171 -3.17 -2.29 -12.57
N GLY A 172 -2.75 -2.96 -13.63
CA GLY A 172 -1.58 -2.58 -14.40
C GLY A 172 -1.82 -2.67 -15.90
N LYS A 173 -1.15 -1.81 -16.66
CA LYS A 173 -1.24 -1.79 -18.13
C LYS A 173 -0.34 -2.86 -18.72
N LEU A 174 -0.86 -3.64 -19.66
CA LEU A 174 -0.07 -4.57 -20.44
C LEU A 174 0.54 -3.85 -21.65
N SER A 175 1.87 -3.88 -21.75
CA SER A 175 2.64 -3.23 -22.81
C SER A 175 3.94 -3.98 -23.09
N THR A 176 4.61 -3.59 -24.17
CA THR A 176 5.95 -4.10 -24.54
C THR A 176 7.06 -3.59 -23.62
N GLU A 177 6.75 -2.64 -22.76
CA GLU A 177 7.61 -2.09 -21.70
C GLU A 177 7.01 -2.37 -20.31
N PRO A 178 7.82 -2.47 -19.25
CA PRO A 178 7.33 -2.65 -17.90
C PRO A 178 6.44 -1.47 -17.49
N SER A 179 5.28 -1.75 -16.92
CA SER A 179 4.37 -0.73 -16.38
C SER A 179 4.29 -0.80 -14.86
N LYS A 180 4.03 0.35 -14.23
CA LYS A 180 3.78 0.43 -12.79
C LYS A 180 2.31 0.08 -12.52
N PRO A 181 2.01 -0.84 -11.57
CA PRO A 181 0.64 -1.09 -11.14
C PRO A 181 0.14 -0.08 -10.11
N PHE A 182 -1.18 0.07 -10.03
CA PHE A 182 -1.86 1.01 -9.14
C PHE A 182 -2.95 0.32 -8.32
N LEU A 183 -3.10 0.73 -7.06
CA LEU A 183 -4.26 0.35 -6.25
C LEU A 183 -5.46 1.17 -6.69
N LEU A 184 -6.38 0.53 -7.39
CA LEU A 184 -7.57 1.15 -7.96
C LEU A 184 -8.72 1.22 -6.94
N CYS A 185 -8.92 0.13 -6.20
CA CYS A 185 -9.97 0.03 -5.18
C CYS A 185 -9.46 -0.65 -3.92
N CYS A 186 -9.96 -0.17 -2.78
CA CYS A 186 -9.83 -0.76 -1.47
C CYS A 186 -11.22 -0.72 -0.84
N GLU A 187 -11.85 -1.88 -0.64
CA GLU A 187 -13.24 -1.95 -0.18
C GLU A 187 -13.40 -2.94 0.97
N GLU A 188 -14.36 -2.64 1.85
CA GLU A 188 -14.78 -3.51 2.93
C GLU A 188 -15.88 -4.43 2.39
N LEU A 189 -15.66 -5.74 2.52
CA LEU A 189 -16.61 -6.75 2.11
C LEU A 189 -17.47 -7.17 3.30
N ASP A 190 -18.76 -7.35 3.07
CA ASP A 190 -19.69 -7.96 4.03
C ASP A 190 -19.31 -9.42 4.34
N LYS A 191 -18.73 -10.11 3.35
CA LYS A 191 -18.27 -11.50 3.42
C LYS A 191 -17.29 -11.81 2.31
N CYS A 192 -16.33 -12.70 2.57
CA CYS A 192 -15.42 -13.20 1.55
C CYS A 192 -16.04 -14.40 0.80
N ASN A 193 -16.56 -14.16 -0.41
CA ASN A 193 -16.95 -15.24 -1.32
C ASN A 193 -16.89 -14.79 -2.79
N HIS A 194 -17.08 -15.73 -3.70
CA HIS A 194 -16.98 -15.48 -5.14
C HIS A 194 -17.89 -14.34 -5.65
N LYS A 195 -19.11 -14.18 -5.11
CA LYS A 195 -20.04 -13.14 -5.58
C LYS A 195 -19.56 -11.73 -5.20
N THR A 196 -19.11 -11.56 -3.95
CA THR A 196 -18.61 -10.27 -3.46
C THR A 196 -17.32 -9.88 -4.16
N VAL A 197 -16.43 -10.84 -4.43
CA VAL A 197 -15.24 -10.64 -5.27
C VAL A 197 -15.60 -10.24 -6.70
N CYS A 198 -16.54 -10.93 -7.36
CA CYS A 198 -16.97 -10.56 -8.71
C CYS A 198 -17.60 -9.15 -8.75
N GLN A 199 -18.41 -8.80 -7.75
CA GLN A 199 -19.01 -7.47 -7.65
C GLN A 199 -17.94 -6.38 -7.44
N LEU A 200 -16.98 -6.63 -6.54
CA LEU A 200 -15.84 -5.74 -6.34
C LEU A 200 -15.05 -5.54 -7.64
N PHE A 201 -14.75 -6.62 -8.35
CA PHE A 201 -14.05 -6.58 -9.63
C PHE A 201 -14.78 -5.70 -10.64
N ASN A 202 -16.08 -5.94 -10.85
CA ASN A 202 -16.89 -5.17 -11.79
C ASN A 202 -16.99 -3.68 -11.40
N ASN A 203 -17.17 -3.39 -10.11
CA ASN A 203 -17.18 -2.02 -9.60
C ASN A 203 -15.85 -1.32 -9.88
N ALA A 204 -14.72 -2.00 -9.64
CA ALA A 204 -13.40 -1.47 -9.93
C ALA A 204 -13.21 -1.18 -11.43
N MET A 205 -13.67 -2.07 -12.31
CA MET A 205 -13.64 -1.81 -13.76
C MET A 205 -14.50 -0.60 -14.15
N GLY A 206 -15.63 -0.37 -13.47
CA GLY A 206 -16.44 0.84 -13.64
C GLY A 206 -15.74 2.11 -13.15
N VAL A 207 -14.93 2.01 -12.09
CA VAL A 207 -14.05 3.12 -11.64
C VAL A 207 -12.97 3.40 -12.68
N LEU A 208 -12.40 2.38 -13.32
CA LEU A 208 -11.36 2.57 -14.35
C LEU A 208 -11.94 3.15 -15.64
N TRP A 209 -13.11 2.69 -16.07
CA TRP A 209 -13.77 3.12 -17.30
C TRP A 209 -15.19 3.63 -17.04
N PRO A 210 -15.35 4.88 -16.57
CA PRO A 210 -16.65 5.43 -16.20
C PRO A 210 -17.62 5.56 -17.38
N ASN A 211 -17.10 5.64 -18.61
CA ASN A 211 -17.89 5.73 -19.84
C ASN A 211 -18.22 4.36 -20.48
N GLY A 212 -18.07 3.28 -19.72
CA GLY A 212 -18.37 1.92 -20.15
C GLY A 212 -17.15 1.00 -20.07
N ILE A 213 -17.33 -0.14 -19.38
CA ILE A 213 -16.29 -1.13 -19.13
C ILE A 213 -15.78 -1.73 -20.44
N LYS A 214 -14.46 -1.72 -20.63
CA LYS A 214 -13.79 -2.33 -21.79
C LYS A 214 -13.53 -3.82 -21.55
N HIS A 215 -14.58 -4.64 -21.58
CA HIS A 215 -14.51 -6.07 -21.25
C HIS A 215 -13.41 -6.84 -22.01
N ASN A 216 -13.22 -6.55 -23.31
CA ASN A 216 -12.19 -7.21 -24.13
C ASN A 216 -10.75 -6.80 -23.80
N ASN A 217 -10.56 -5.70 -23.06
CA ASN A 217 -9.23 -5.18 -22.75
C ASN A 217 -8.73 -5.72 -21.40
N VAL A 218 -9.53 -6.51 -20.68
CA VAL A 218 -9.10 -7.21 -19.48
C VAL A 218 -8.54 -8.57 -19.89
N LEU A 219 -7.21 -8.70 -19.93
CA LEU A 219 -6.57 -9.90 -20.47
C LEU A 219 -6.08 -10.87 -19.38
N LEU A 220 -5.87 -10.39 -18.15
CA LEU A 220 -5.33 -11.21 -17.07
C LEU A 220 -5.95 -10.84 -15.73
N LEU A 221 -6.42 -11.85 -15.01
CA LEU A 221 -6.83 -11.78 -13.61
C LEU A 221 -5.86 -12.61 -12.76
N LEU A 222 -5.25 -11.97 -11.77
CA LEU A 222 -4.41 -12.60 -10.76
C LEU A 222 -5.10 -12.66 -9.41
N THR A 223 -5.19 -13.86 -8.85
CA THR A 223 -5.72 -14.07 -7.49
C THR A 223 -4.89 -15.09 -6.73
N ASP A 224 -5.22 -15.33 -5.47
CA ASP A 224 -4.80 -16.54 -4.78
C ASP A 224 -5.52 -17.79 -5.35
N ALA A 225 -5.22 -18.96 -4.77
CA ALA A 225 -5.82 -20.23 -5.16
C ALA A 225 -6.95 -20.71 -4.23
N ALA A 226 -7.58 -19.79 -3.47
CA ALA A 226 -8.72 -20.12 -2.63
C ALA A 226 -9.90 -20.59 -3.48
N PRO A 227 -10.70 -21.57 -3.02
CA PRO A 227 -11.80 -22.11 -3.82
C PRO A 227 -12.80 -21.06 -4.32
N TYR A 228 -13.08 -20.02 -3.53
CA TYR A 228 -13.97 -18.94 -3.96
C TYR A 228 -13.31 -17.97 -4.94
N MET A 229 -12.00 -17.76 -4.90
CA MET A 229 -11.26 -16.98 -5.90
C MET A 229 -11.23 -17.71 -7.24
N CYS A 230 -10.94 -19.02 -7.25
CA CYS A 230 -11.06 -19.84 -8.44
C CYS A 230 -12.49 -19.85 -9.01
N LYS A 231 -13.50 -19.87 -8.15
CA LYS A 231 -14.90 -19.76 -8.58
C LYS A 231 -15.21 -18.37 -9.13
N ALA A 232 -14.69 -17.30 -8.55
CA ALA A 232 -14.86 -15.93 -9.04
C ALA A 232 -14.22 -15.76 -10.42
N GLY A 233 -12.99 -16.26 -10.61
CA GLY A 233 -12.30 -16.26 -11.90
C GLY A 233 -13.12 -16.93 -13.00
N LYS A 234 -13.68 -18.11 -12.74
CA LYS A 234 -14.58 -18.80 -13.68
C LYS A 234 -15.86 -18.02 -14.02
N VAL A 235 -16.43 -17.30 -13.04
CA VAL A 235 -17.61 -16.47 -13.28
C VAL A 235 -17.24 -15.25 -14.12
N LEU A 236 -16.12 -14.59 -13.81
CA LEU A 236 -15.63 -13.43 -14.55
C LEU A 236 -15.26 -13.79 -15.99
N ASP A 237 -14.70 -14.97 -16.22
CA ASP A 237 -14.42 -15.51 -17.55
C ASP A 237 -15.66 -15.52 -18.47
N THR A 238 -16.86 -15.72 -17.90
CA THR A 238 -18.12 -15.65 -18.66
C THR A 238 -18.46 -14.22 -19.15
N PHE A 239 -17.99 -13.18 -18.44
CA PHE A 239 -18.29 -11.77 -18.74
C PHE A 239 -17.13 -11.02 -19.39
N TYR A 240 -15.92 -11.55 -19.30
CA TYR A 240 -14.69 -10.96 -19.82
C TYR A 240 -14.05 -11.96 -20.78
N PRO A 241 -14.45 -11.97 -22.07
CA PRO A 241 -14.19 -13.08 -22.99
C PRO A 241 -12.71 -13.29 -23.38
N ARG A 242 -11.82 -12.38 -22.96
CA ARG A 242 -10.38 -12.40 -23.24
C ARG A 242 -9.54 -12.68 -21.99
N ILE A 243 -10.18 -12.85 -20.82
CA ILE A 243 -9.48 -12.88 -19.54
C ILE A 243 -8.82 -14.24 -19.29
N ILE A 244 -7.57 -14.21 -18.87
CA ILE A 244 -6.89 -15.39 -18.33
C ILE A 244 -7.01 -15.32 -16.82
N HIS A 245 -7.63 -16.30 -16.19
CA HIS A 245 -7.55 -16.43 -14.73
C HIS A 245 -6.31 -17.23 -14.33
N LEU A 246 -5.32 -16.55 -13.75
CA LEU A 246 -4.09 -17.14 -13.25
C LEU A 246 -4.02 -17.00 -11.72
N THR A 247 -3.79 -18.10 -11.03
CA THR A 247 -3.49 -18.06 -9.59
C THR A 247 -2.01 -17.79 -9.36
N CYS A 248 -1.67 -17.03 -8.31
CA CYS A 248 -0.30 -16.64 -7.98
C CYS A 248 0.64 -17.86 -7.87
N LEU A 249 1.69 -17.89 -8.69
CA LEU A 249 2.64 -19.01 -8.72
C LEU A 249 3.51 -19.10 -7.46
N VAL A 250 3.84 -17.95 -6.85
CA VAL A 250 4.59 -17.93 -5.58
C VAL A 250 3.75 -18.48 -4.43
N HIS A 251 2.45 -18.15 -4.38
CA HIS A 251 1.52 -18.83 -3.47
C HIS A 251 1.49 -20.34 -3.72
N GLY A 252 1.55 -20.78 -4.98
CA GLY A 252 1.70 -22.18 -5.34
C GLY A 252 2.93 -22.84 -4.71
N PHE A 253 4.12 -22.26 -4.89
CA PHE A 253 5.35 -22.77 -4.28
C PHE A 253 5.33 -22.71 -2.75
N HIS A 254 4.75 -21.66 -2.16
CA HIS A 254 4.60 -21.58 -0.72
C HIS A 254 3.75 -22.72 -0.15
N ARG A 255 2.67 -23.12 -0.84
CA ARG A 255 1.85 -24.29 -0.44
C ARG A 255 2.62 -25.61 -0.51
N ILE A 256 3.60 -25.71 -1.40
CA ILE A 256 4.52 -26.86 -1.46
C ILE A 256 5.46 -26.81 -0.26
N ALA A 257 6.03 -25.63 0.07
CA ALA A 257 6.83 -25.44 1.27
C ALA A 257 6.08 -25.81 2.56
N GLU A 258 4.79 -25.46 2.68
CA GLU A 258 3.96 -25.87 3.82
C GLU A 258 3.70 -27.39 3.85
N THR A 259 3.61 -28.03 2.67
CA THR A 259 3.50 -29.50 2.59
C THR A 259 4.78 -30.18 3.08
N ILE A 260 5.95 -29.63 2.71
CA ILE A 260 7.26 -30.07 3.19
C ILE A 260 7.32 -29.90 4.70
N ARG A 261 7.02 -28.70 5.20
CA ARG A 261 7.01 -28.38 6.63
C ARG A 261 6.17 -29.36 7.46
N PHE A 262 4.99 -29.73 6.96
CA PHE A 262 4.12 -30.69 7.62
C PHE A 262 4.75 -32.09 7.79
N GLN A 263 5.63 -32.51 6.88
CA GLN A 263 6.33 -33.80 6.97
C GLN A 263 7.50 -33.78 7.97
N PHE A 264 8.04 -32.60 8.30
CA PHE A 264 9.25 -32.46 9.13
C PHE A 264 8.95 -31.78 10.46
N SER A 265 8.12 -32.42 11.29
CA SER A 265 7.67 -31.89 12.59
C SER A 265 8.81 -31.63 13.58
N GLU A 266 9.89 -32.43 13.57
CA GLU A 266 11.09 -32.18 14.38
C GLU A 266 11.76 -30.86 14.00
N VAL A 267 11.94 -30.61 12.69
CA VAL A 267 12.55 -29.37 12.20
C VAL A 267 11.67 -28.16 12.52
N ASP A 268 10.35 -28.29 12.33
CA ASP A 268 9.42 -27.24 12.72
C ASP A 268 9.42 -26.96 14.23
N SER A 269 9.48 -28.02 15.04
CA SER A 269 9.59 -27.92 16.51
C SER A 269 10.87 -27.22 16.94
N LEU A 270 12.01 -27.55 16.34
CA LEU A 270 13.29 -26.87 16.58
C LEU A 270 13.14 -25.36 16.33
N ILE A 271 12.72 -24.98 15.12
CA ILE A 271 12.61 -23.57 14.70
C ILE A 271 11.63 -22.81 15.61
N SER A 272 10.48 -23.41 15.92
CA SER A 272 9.47 -22.82 16.78
C SER A 272 9.94 -22.63 18.22
N ASN A 273 10.64 -23.61 18.80
CA ASN A 273 11.14 -23.53 20.16
C ASN A 273 12.32 -22.56 20.28
N VAL A 274 13.28 -22.59 19.37
CA VAL A 274 14.41 -21.65 19.38
C VAL A 274 13.93 -20.20 19.23
N LYS A 275 12.91 -19.95 18.39
CA LYS A 275 12.24 -18.64 18.35
C LYS A 275 11.75 -18.21 19.73
N LYS A 276 11.08 -19.09 20.49
CA LYS A 276 10.59 -18.80 21.85
C LYS A 276 11.72 -18.60 22.87
N ILE A 277 12.90 -19.19 22.65
CA ILE A 277 14.08 -18.97 23.48
C ILE A 277 14.56 -17.52 23.35
N PHE A 278 14.56 -16.92 22.16
CA PHE A 278 15.07 -15.55 22.02
C PHE A 278 13.98 -14.48 22.10
N LEU A 279 12.70 -14.84 21.94
CA LEU A 279 11.58 -13.91 21.98
C LEU A 279 11.51 -13.18 23.33
N LYS A 280 11.70 -11.85 23.29
CA LYS A 280 11.63 -10.94 24.45
C LYS A 280 12.55 -11.33 25.62
N ALA A 281 13.71 -11.94 25.37
CA ALA A 281 14.65 -12.34 26.40
C ALA A 281 16.05 -11.72 26.19
N PRO A 282 16.28 -10.49 26.67
CA PRO A 282 17.55 -9.78 26.44
C PRO A 282 18.77 -10.52 26.96
N SER A 283 18.70 -11.17 28.12
CA SER A 283 19.81 -11.96 28.68
C SER A 283 20.23 -13.10 27.77
N ARG A 284 19.26 -13.87 27.24
CA ARG A 284 19.54 -15.00 26.32
C ARG A 284 20.07 -14.51 24.97
N ILE A 285 19.58 -13.37 24.48
CA ILE A 285 20.14 -12.71 23.28
C ILE A 285 21.57 -12.25 23.54
N GLN A 286 21.87 -11.73 24.73
CA GLN A 286 23.22 -11.32 25.09
C GLN A 286 24.16 -12.54 25.11
N THR A 287 23.77 -13.64 25.77
CA THR A 287 24.55 -14.90 25.74
C THR A 287 24.84 -15.38 24.32
N PHE A 288 23.84 -15.33 23.43
CA PHE A 288 24.03 -15.68 22.02
C PHE A 288 25.11 -14.80 21.36
N LYS A 289 25.03 -13.48 21.57
CA LYS A 289 25.97 -12.51 20.98
C LYS A 289 27.37 -12.59 21.61
N ASP A 290 27.48 -12.92 22.90
CA ASP A 290 28.77 -13.09 23.57
C ASP A 290 29.52 -14.32 23.02
N MET A 291 28.78 -15.40 22.72
CA MET A 291 29.35 -16.61 22.13
C MET A 291 29.64 -16.47 20.63
N TYR A 292 28.75 -15.80 19.89
CA TYR A 292 28.83 -15.65 18.43
C TYR A 292 28.46 -14.22 18.00
N PRO A 293 29.36 -13.24 18.17
CA PRO A 293 29.06 -11.81 17.96
C PRO A 293 28.71 -11.47 16.51
N ASP A 294 29.33 -12.16 15.55
CA ASP A 294 29.13 -11.92 14.12
C ASP A 294 27.93 -12.68 13.54
N LEU A 295 27.31 -13.57 14.33
CA LEU A 295 26.16 -14.35 13.87
C LEU A 295 24.88 -13.54 14.10
N THR A 296 24.07 -13.41 13.05
CA THR A 296 22.73 -12.83 13.18
C THR A 296 21.83 -13.76 13.99
N LEU A 297 20.87 -13.20 14.73
CA LEU A 297 19.89 -14.03 15.46
C LEU A 297 19.11 -14.92 14.47
N PRO A 298 18.68 -16.13 14.91
CA PRO A 298 17.92 -17.02 14.07
C PRO A 298 16.69 -16.30 13.46
N PRO A 299 16.45 -16.46 12.15
CA PRO A 299 15.33 -15.79 11.51
C PRO A 299 14.03 -16.31 12.09
N GLU A 300 13.08 -15.39 12.28
CA GLU A 300 11.73 -15.75 12.71
C GLU A 300 10.88 -16.02 11.46
N PRO A 301 10.37 -17.26 11.26
CA PRO A 301 9.39 -17.50 10.21
C PRO A 301 8.18 -16.60 10.43
N ILE A 302 7.78 -15.89 9.38
CA ILE A 302 6.61 -15.04 9.35
C ILE A 302 5.56 -15.78 8.53
N ILE A 303 4.47 -16.20 9.18
CA ILE A 303 3.42 -17.01 8.55
C ILE A 303 2.88 -16.33 7.28
N THR A 304 2.82 -15.00 7.28
CA THR A 304 2.31 -14.20 6.15
C THR A 304 3.35 -13.84 5.09
N ARG A 305 4.59 -14.35 5.17
CA ARG A 305 5.64 -14.11 4.16
C ARG A 305 6.13 -15.43 3.61
N TRP A 306 6.10 -15.55 2.28
CA TRP A 306 6.43 -16.78 1.58
C TRP A 306 7.90 -17.18 1.78
N GLY A 307 8.16 -18.49 1.84
CA GLY A 307 9.52 -19.04 1.92
C GLY A 307 10.25 -18.88 3.26
N THR A 308 9.74 -18.10 4.22
CA THR A 308 10.48 -17.76 5.46
C THR A 308 10.84 -18.97 6.33
N TRP A 309 10.02 -20.02 6.33
CA TRP A 309 10.34 -21.27 7.03
C TRP A 309 11.54 -22.00 6.38
N LEU A 310 11.60 -22.09 5.05
CA LEU A 310 12.74 -22.68 4.35
C LEU A 310 14.01 -21.84 4.54
N SER A 311 13.90 -20.50 4.55
CA SER A 311 15.01 -19.62 4.90
C SER A 311 15.55 -19.91 6.30
N ALA A 312 14.65 -20.17 7.26
CA ALA A 312 15.05 -20.59 8.60
C ALA A 312 15.77 -21.95 8.55
N VAL A 313 15.23 -22.96 7.87
CA VAL A 313 15.88 -24.27 7.71
C VAL A 313 17.32 -24.14 7.18
N LEU A 314 17.54 -23.31 6.15
CA LEU A 314 18.88 -23.04 5.61
C LEU A 314 19.80 -22.40 6.65
N TYR A 315 19.30 -21.40 7.39
CA TYR A 315 20.06 -20.76 8.47
C TYR A 315 20.47 -21.78 9.54
N TYR A 316 19.55 -22.63 10.01
CA TYR A 316 19.84 -23.64 11.04
C TYR A 316 20.81 -24.69 10.52
N SER A 317 20.68 -25.11 9.26
CA SER A 317 21.58 -26.11 8.67
C SER A 317 23.00 -25.59 8.55
N ASN A 318 23.18 -24.33 8.15
CA ASN A 318 24.50 -23.70 8.02
C ASN A 318 25.15 -23.33 9.36
N ASN A 319 24.36 -23.19 10.43
CA ASN A 319 24.84 -22.72 11.74
C ASN A 319 24.55 -23.72 12.87
N PHE A 320 24.26 -24.98 12.54
CA PHE A 320 23.70 -25.96 13.47
C PHE A 320 24.52 -26.09 14.77
N GLU A 321 25.82 -26.31 14.65
CA GLU A 321 26.72 -26.44 15.80
C GLU A 321 26.77 -25.19 16.68
N LYS A 322 26.73 -24.00 16.06
CA LYS A 322 26.72 -22.73 16.80
C LYS A 322 25.43 -22.61 17.61
N ILE A 323 24.29 -22.87 16.98
CA ILE A 323 22.98 -22.86 17.67
C ILE A 323 22.95 -23.90 18.79
N ARG A 324 23.42 -25.12 18.52
CA ARG A 324 23.53 -26.19 19.50
C ARG A 324 24.32 -25.75 20.73
N ASN A 325 25.51 -25.18 20.52
CA ASN A 325 26.34 -24.69 21.62
C ASN A 325 25.64 -23.60 22.44
N VAL A 326 24.95 -22.65 21.81
CA VAL A 326 24.19 -21.63 22.55
C VAL A 326 23.09 -22.27 23.39
N VAL A 327 22.27 -23.14 22.79
CA VAL A 327 21.14 -23.77 23.50
C VAL A 327 21.62 -24.60 24.69
N LEU A 328 22.70 -25.37 24.53
CA LEU A 328 23.27 -26.19 25.61
C LEU A 328 23.92 -25.37 26.73
N ASN A 329 24.30 -24.11 26.46
CA ASN A 329 24.81 -23.19 27.47
C ASN A 329 23.69 -22.46 28.25
N LEU A 330 22.43 -22.66 27.90
CA LEU A 330 21.29 -22.10 28.61
C LEU A 330 20.74 -23.10 29.64
N ASP A 331 20.23 -22.58 30.75
CA ASP A 331 19.55 -23.39 31.78
C ASP A 331 18.25 -24.02 31.21
N PRO A 332 18.14 -25.36 31.11
CA PRO A 332 16.95 -26.03 30.62
C PRO A 332 15.69 -25.77 31.46
N GLU A 333 15.84 -25.50 32.76
CA GLU A 333 14.71 -25.27 33.66
C GLU A 333 14.21 -23.82 33.61
N ALA A 334 14.98 -22.90 33.00
CA ALA A 334 14.57 -21.50 32.84
C ALA A 334 13.40 -21.31 31.86
N ALA A 335 13.20 -22.23 30.91
CA ALA A 335 12.02 -22.21 30.03
C ALA A 335 11.77 -23.57 29.36
N ILE A 336 10.49 -23.95 29.25
CA ILE A 336 10.04 -25.18 28.55
C ILE A 336 10.61 -25.27 27.13
N ALA A 337 10.73 -24.14 26.42
CA ALA A 337 11.28 -24.11 25.07
C ALA A 337 12.77 -24.52 25.02
N ILE A 338 13.55 -24.18 26.05
CA ILE A 338 14.97 -24.59 26.15
C ILE A 338 15.02 -26.10 26.37
N LYS A 339 14.33 -26.61 27.39
CA LYS A 339 14.24 -28.04 27.68
C LYS A 339 13.89 -28.89 26.45
N LYS A 340 12.80 -28.54 25.76
CA LYS A 340 12.38 -29.22 24.52
C LYS A 340 13.42 -29.15 23.41
N THR A 341 14.14 -28.03 23.29
CA THR A 341 15.19 -27.88 22.28
C THR A 341 16.40 -28.74 22.63
N VAL A 342 16.82 -28.77 23.90
CA VAL A 342 17.93 -29.62 24.36
C VAL A 342 17.63 -31.11 24.12
N GLU A 343 16.42 -31.56 24.42
CA GLU A 343 15.98 -32.94 24.15
C GLU A 343 15.99 -33.30 22.66
N LEU A 344 15.78 -32.33 21.78
CA LEU A 344 15.65 -32.52 20.34
C LEU A 344 16.97 -32.32 19.56
N ILE A 345 17.83 -31.40 20.00
CA ILE A 345 18.97 -30.91 19.20
C ILE A 345 20.06 -31.95 18.98
N ASP A 346 20.10 -33.00 19.79
CA ASP A 346 21.02 -34.13 19.63
C ASP A 346 20.42 -35.30 18.82
N SER A 347 19.18 -35.16 18.32
CA SER A 347 18.56 -36.13 17.42
C SER A 347 19.33 -36.23 16.11
N LYS A 348 19.85 -37.42 15.80
CA LYS A 348 20.43 -37.70 14.47
C LYS A 348 19.41 -37.55 13.35
N ASN A 349 18.13 -37.84 13.64
CA ASN A 349 17.04 -37.66 12.69
C ASN A 349 16.86 -36.19 12.33
N LEU A 350 16.90 -35.28 13.31
CA LEU A 350 16.82 -33.84 13.08
C LEU A 350 17.93 -33.34 12.14
N GLN A 351 19.17 -33.75 12.38
CA GLN A 351 20.31 -33.37 11.54
C GLN A 351 20.16 -33.90 10.10
N ASN A 352 19.76 -35.17 9.95
CA ASN A 352 19.48 -35.76 8.64
C ASN A 352 18.34 -35.03 7.91
N ASN A 353 17.29 -34.64 8.62
CA ASN A 353 16.16 -33.90 8.08
C ASN A 353 16.57 -32.49 7.62
N LEU A 354 17.34 -31.76 8.44
CA LEU A 354 17.88 -30.44 8.08
C LEU A 354 18.74 -30.51 6.82
N ALA A 355 19.63 -31.51 6.73
CA ALA A 355 20.45 -31.75 5.54
C ALA A 355 19.58 -32.05 4.31
N PHE A 356 18.65 -32.99 4.43
CA PHE A 356 17.75 -33.36 3.33
C PHE A 356 16.94 -32.17 2.81
N ILE A 357 16.31 -31.39 3.69
CA ILE A 357 15.49 -30.24 3.28
C ILE A 357 16.37 -29.17 2.62
N SER A 358 17.51 -28.86 3.20
CA SER A 358 18.41 -27.81 2.68
C SER A 358 18.93 -28.16 1.29
N THR A 359 19.33 -29.42 1.07
CA THR A 359 19.82 -29.88 -0.23
C THR A 359 18.73 -29.94 -1.28
N ASN A 360 17.53 -30.43 -0.93
CA ASN A 360 16.50 -30.74 -1.92
C ASN A 360 15.45 -29.63 -2.12
N PHE A 361 15.30 -28.70 -1.17
CA PHE A 361 14.28 -27.66 -1.21
C PHE A 361 14.82 -26.24 -0.96
N GLY A 362 16.12 -26.10 -0.65
CA GLY A 362 16.74 -24.80 -0.43
C GLY A 362 16.58 -23.83 -1.60
N PHE A 363 16.62 -24.35 -2.84
CA PHE A 363 16.45 -23.56 -4.05
C PHE A 363 15.13 -22.78 -4.12
N LEU A 364 14.07 -23.26 -3.43
CA LEU A 364 12.77 -22.59 -3.42
C LEU A 364 12.84 -21.20 -2.78
N VAL A 365 13.78 -20.95 -1.86
CA VAL A 365 13.99 -19.63 -1.25
C VAL A 365 14.41 -18.61 -2.32
N ASP A 366 15.36 -18.99 -3.18
CA ASP A 366 15.83 -18.14 -4.26
C ASP A 366 14.77 -17.99 -5.36
N THR A 367 14.06 -19.07 -5.69
CA THR A 367 12.94 -19.03 -6.63
C THR A 367 11.88 -18.02 -6.20
N ILE A 368 11.42 -18.11 -4.94
CA ILE A 368 10.40 -17.21 -4.39
C ILE A 368 10.91 -15.77 -4.42
N SER A 369 12.12 -15.52 -3.93
CA SER A 369 12.72 -14.18 -3.87
C SER A 369 12.84 -13.54 -5.25
N LYS A 370 13.22 -14.30 -6.28
CA LYS A 370 13.28 -13.79 -7.66
C LYS A 370 11.90 -13.46 -8.22
N LEU A 371 10.90 -14.31 -7.96
CA LEU A 371 9.53 -14.10 -8.43
C LEU A 371 8.78 -12.98 -7.66
N GLU A 372 9.29 -12.56 -6.50
CA GLU A 372 8.82 -11.38 -5.78
C GLU A 372 9.34 -10.05 -6.37
N THR A 373 10.33 -10.08 -7.27
CA THR A 373 10.82 -8.87 -7.94
C THR A 373 9.79 -8.31 -8.94
N SER A 374 9.88 -7.01 -9.24
CA SER A 374 9.01 -6.34 -10.21
C SER A 374 9.69 -6.18 -11.57
N LYS A 375 8.91 -5.88 -12.62
CA LYS A 375 9.41 -5.53 -13.98
C LYS A 375 10.11 -6.69 -14.72
N MET A 376 9.95 -7.93 -14.26
CA MET A 376 10.50 -9.11 -14.92
C MET A 376 9.66 -9.48 -16.16
N PRO A 377 10.28 -9.80 -17.31
CA PRO A 377 9.58 -10.34 -18.46
C PRO A 377 8.86 -11.65 -18.15
N LEU A 378 7.74 -11.90 -18.84
CA LEU A 378 6.98 -13.14 -18.72
C LEU A 378 7.83 -14.37 -19.04
N THR A 379 8.71 -14.27 -20.03
CA THR A 379 9.60 -15.36 -20.43
C THR A 379 10.60 -15.75 -19.35
N GLU A 380 11.18 -14.76 -18.68
CA GLU A 380 12.14 -14.98 -17.60
C GLU A 380 11.46 -15.51 -16.33
N SER A 381 10.30 -14.92 -15.96
CA SER A 381 9.55 -15.38 -14.79
C SER A 381 9.09 -16.83 -14.93
N LEU A 382 8.62 -17.24 -16.11
CA LEU A 382 8.23 -18.63 -16.35
C LEU A 382 9.42 -19.58 -16.53
N GLU A 383 10.59 -19.09 -16.95
CA GLU A 383 11.82 -19.90 -16.92
C GLU A 383 12.23 -20.24 -15.48
N ILE A 384 12.12 -19.28 -14.55
CA ILE A 384 12.35 -19.53 -13.12
C ILE A 384 11.39 -20.59 -12.59
N VAL A 385 10.11 -20.52 -12.99
CA VAL A 385 9.08 -21.50 -12.61
C VAL A 385 9.40 -22.88 -13.18
N ASP A 386 9.75 -23.00 -14.46
CA ASP A 386 10.13 -24.27 -15.09
C ASP A 386 11.35 -24.91 -14.42
N ASN A 387 12.35 -24.11 -14.08
CA ASN A 387 13.54 -24.59 -13.40
C ASN A 387 13.23 -25.07 -11.98
N ALA A 388 12.29 -24.43 -11.27
CA ALA A 388 11.82 -24.88 -9.98
C ALA A 388 11.00 -26.19 -10.09
N ILE A 389 10.12 -26.31 -11.08
CA ILE A 389 9.36 -27.53 -11.37
C ILE A 389 10.32 -28.71 -11.61
N LYS A 390 11.30 -28.55 -12.51
CA LYS A 390 12.29 -29.60 -12.81
C LYS A 390 13.10 -30.04 -11.59
N GLN A 391 13.42 -29.12 -10.68
CA GLN A 391 14.12 -29.45 -9.45
C GLN A 391 13.24 -30.21 -8.46
N LEU A 392 11.97 -29.80 -8.29
CA LEU A 392 10.98 -30.54 -7.49
C LEU A 392 10.78 -31.97 -8.03
N GLU A 393 10.70 -32.13 -9.35
CA GLU A 393 10.53 -33.42 -10.01
C GLU A 393 11.69 -34.40 -9.77
N ARG A 394 12.90 -33.88 -9.49
CA ARG A 394 14.10 -34.67 -9.24
C ARG A 394 14.26 -35.08 -7.78
N VAL A 395 13.45 -34.57 -6.86
CA VAL A 395 13.58 -34.90 -5.44
C VAL A 395 13.30 -36.40 -5.23
N PRO A 396 14.22 -37.15 -4.61
CA PRO A 396 14.07 -38.59 -4.44
C PRO A 396 13.18 -38.96 -3.24
N GLY A 397 12.75 -40.22 -3.21
CA GLY A 397 12.06 -40.83 -2.08
C GLY A 397 10.59 -40.43 -1.94
N GLU A 398 9.97 -40.89 -0.85
CA GLU A 398 8.54 -40.70 -0.58
C GLU A 398 8.16 -39.22 -0.48
N ILE A 399 9.02 -38.40 0.11
CA ILE A 399 8.82 -36.95 0.20
C ILE A 399 8.79 -36.32 -1.19
N GLY A 400 9.67 -36.74 -2.11
CA GLY A 400 9.67 -36.29 -3.50
C GLY A 400 8.38 -36.63 -4.22
N VAL A 401 7.87 -37.86 -4.05
CA VAL A 401 6.58 -38.29 -4.62
C VAL A 401 5.42 -37.43 -4.09
N LEU A 402 5.42 -37.15 -2.78
CA LEU A 402 4.41 -36.31 -2.13
C LEU A 402 4.45 -34.87 -2.67
N THR A 403 5.63 -34.25 -2.73
CA THR A 403 5.78 -32.88 -3.21
C THR A 403 5.45 -32.75 -4.69
N ASN A 404 5.78 -33.75 -5.50
CA ASN A 404 5.42 -33.78 -6.92
C ASN A 404 3.90 -33.93 -7.12
N SER A 405 3.26 -34.78 -6.33
CA SER A 405 1.79 -34.90 -6.35
C SER A 405 1.13 -33.58 -5.96
N LYS A 406 1.69 -32.87 -4.97
CA LYS A 406 1.23 -31.55 -4.57
C LYS A 406 1.43 -30.50 -5.67
N LEU A 407 2.61 -30.49 -6.30
CA LEU A 407 2.95 -29.59 -7.41
C LEU A 407 1.96 -29.74 -8.56
N LYS A 408 1.72 -30.97 -9.01
CA LYS A 408 0.74 -31.27 -10.07
C LYS A 408 -0.65 -30.73 -9.71
N ASN A 409 -1.13 -31.00 -8.49
CA ASN A 409 -2.44 -30.49 -8.05
C ASN A 409 -2.53 -28.96 -8.02
N VAL A 410 -1.43 -28.28 -7.65
CA VAL A 410 -1.36 -26.81 -7.63
C VAL A 410 -1.41 -26.25 -9.05
N LEU A 411 -0.65 -26.83 -9.99
CA LEU A 411 -0.62 -26.38 -11.39
C LEU A 411 -1.92 -26.71 -12.13
N GLU A 412 -2.50 -27.89 -11.93
CA GLU A 412 -3.78 -28.30 -12.54
C GLU A 412 -4.95 -27.40 -12.13
N LYS A 413 -4.95 -26.91 -10.88
CA LYS A 413 -5.96 -25.95 -10.41
C LYS A 413 -5.79 -24.55 -10.98
N ASN A 414 -4.60 -24.24 -11.49
CA ASN A 414 -4.29 -22.96 -12.11
C ASN A 414 -4.66 -23.00 -13.59
N THR A 415 -5.95 -22.83 -13.90
CA THR A 415 -6.50 -23.04 -15.24
C THR A 415 -5.86 -22.16 -16.31
N GLY A 416 -5.44 -20.94 -15.96
CA GLY A 416 -4.73 -20.04 -16.88
C GLY A 416 -3.26 -20.38 -17.11
N PHE A 417 -2.65 -21.28 -16.33
CA PHE A 417 -1.21 -21.54 -16.39
C PHE A 417 -0.78 -22.02 -17.78
N ASN A 418 -1.50 -22.97 -18.36
CA ASN A 418 -1.19 -23.49 -19.70
C ASN A 418 -1.30 -22.39 -20.78
N THR A 419 -2.31 -21.52 -20.70
CA THR A 419 -2.49 -20.41 -21.65
C THR A 419 -1.30 -19.44 -21.58
N VAL A 420 -0.86 -19.07 -20.37
CA VAL A 420 0.31 -18.19 -20.20
C VAL A 420 1.59 -18.86 -20.69
N MET A 421 1.73 -20.18 -20.50
CA MET A 421 2.86 -20.96 -21.06
C MET A 421 2.85 -20.97 -22.59
N SER A 422 1.68 -21.10 -23.23
CA SER A 422 1.54 -20.97 -24.68
C SER A 422 1.94 -19.57 -25.18
N ILE A 423 1.51 -18.50 -24.49
CA ILE A 423 1.89 -17.13 -24.81
C ILE A 423 3.41 -16.95 -24.73
N ARG A 424 4.03 -17.47 -23.67
CA ARG A 424 5.49 -17.48 -23.53
C ARG A 424 6.18 -18.19 -24.68
N ASP A 425 5.68 -19.35 -25.08
CA ASP A 425 6.27 -20.12 -26.17
C ASP A 425 6.22 -19.33 -27.49
N ILE A 426 5.12 -18.65 -27.78
CA ILE A 426 5.01 -17.73 -28.93
C ILE A 426 6.05 -16.61 -28.84
N LEU A 427 6.19 -15.97 -27.68
CA LEU A 427 7.19 -14.90 -27.46
C LEU A 427 8.64 -15.39 -27.61
N LEU A 428 8.89 -16.68 -27.41
CA LEU A 428 10.20 -17.32 -27.61
C LEU A 428 10.39 -17.92 -29.00
N ASN A 429 9.45 -17.70 -29.94
CA ASN A 429 9.42 -18.32 -31.27
C ASN A 429 9.45 -19.86 -31.20
N LYS A 430 8.69 -20.43 -30.25
CA LYS A 430 8.48 -21.87 -30.08
C LYS A 430 7.03 -22.22 -30.42
N THR A 431 6.82 -23.45 -30.88
CA THR A 431 5.46 -23.95 -31.12
C THR A 431 4.79 -24.24 -29.78
N PRO A 432 3.63 -23.64 -29.48
CA PRO A 432 2.87 -23.95 -28.27
C PRO A 432 2.46 -25.42 -28.23
N ASN A 433 2.42 -26.02 -27.04
CA ASN A 433 1.77 -27.30 -26.87
C ASN A 433 0.25 -27.11 -27.03
N ASN A 434 -0.30 -27.56 -28.16
CA ASN A 434 -1.68 -27.36 -28.63
C ASN A 434 -2.79 -28.06 -27.83
N ASN A 435 -2.66 -28.17 -26.50
CA ASN A 435 -3.63 -28.94 -25.75
C ASN A 435 -4.80 -28.14 -25.18
N ASN A 436 -4.75 -26.82 -24.95
CA ASN A 436 -5.86 -26.11 -24.27
C ASN A 436 -5.84 -24.56 -24.37
N SER A 437 -6.06 -23.95 -25.54
CA SER A 437 -6.54 -22.56 -25.52
C SER A 437 -7.61 -22.33 -26.57
N GLU A 438 -8.85 -22.19 -26.13
CA GLU A 438 -9.99 -21.76 -26.95
C GLU A 438 -9.93 -20.27 -27.30
N ILE A 439 -9.11 -19.48 -26.58
CA ILE A 439 -9.02 -18.03 -26.75
C ILE A 439 -7.91 -17.66 -27.74
N GLU A 440 -8.32 -17.08 -28.87
CA GLU A 440 -7.41 -16.59 -29.91
C GLU A 440 -7.02 -15.12 -29.64
N TYR A 441 -5.79 -14.92 -29.15
CA TYR A 441 -5.19 -13.59 -28.97
C TYR A 441 -4.57 -13.07 -30.25
N THR A 442 -4.76 -11.78 -30.52
CA THR A 442 -4.09 -11.09 -31.62
C THR A 442 -2.58 -10.96 -31.35
N PRO A 443 -1.75 -10.81 -32.40
CA PRO A 443 -0.31 -10.56 -32.22
C PRO A 443 -0.01 -9.39 -31.28
N LYS A 444 -0.82 -8.32 -31.34
CA LYS A 444 -0.67 -7.14 -30.48
C LYS A 444 -0.93 -7.46 -29.01
N GLU A 445 -1.98 -8.25 -28.70
CA GLU A 445 -2.28 -8.66 -27.33
C GLU A 445 -1.16 -9.52 -26.74
N ILE A 446 -0.65 -10.48 -27.52
CA ILE A 446 0.49 -11.32 -27.14
C ILE A 446 1.73 -10.46 -26.86
N MET A 447 2.05 -9.51 -27.75
CA MET A 447 3.17 -8.58 -27.55
C MET A 447 3.02 -7.76 -26.27
N CYS A 448 1.80 -7.30 -25.94
CA CYS A 448 1.53 -6.55 -24.71
C CYS A 448 1.69 -7.40 -23.43
N MET A 449 1.64 -8.72 -23.51
CA MET A 449 1.86 -9.63 -22.37
C MET A 449 3.34 -9.88 -22.06
N LYS A 450 4.29 -9.23 -22.75
CA LYS A 450 5.74 -9.37 -22.51
C LYS A 450 6.14 -9.18 -21.04
N TYR A 451 5.43 -8.30 -20.30
CA TYR A 451 5.64 -8.06 -18.86
C TYR A 451 4.40 -8.44 -18.03
N ALA A 452 3.59 -9.38 -18.50
CA ALA A 452 2.45 -9.88 -17.74
C ALA A 452 2.94 -10.53 -16.43
N PRO A 453 2.39 -10.14 -15.27
CA PRO A 453 2.79 -10.72 -13.99
C PRO A 453 2.28 -12.15 -13.84
N VAL A 454 3.04 -12.98 -13.12
CA VAL A 454 2.64 -14.35 -12.75
C VAL A 454 2.42 -14.53 -11.25
N THR A 455 2.50 -13.43 -10.50
CA THR A 455 2.43 -13.39 -9.03
C THR A 455 1.54 -12.25 -8.57
N SER A 456 0.85 -12.43 -7.44
CA SER A 456 -0.01 -11.41 -6.81
C SER A 456 0.78 -10.50 -5.84
N VAL A 457 2.11 -10.41 -5.98
CA VAL A 457 3.00 -9.70 -5.04
C VAL A 457 2.59 -8.23 -4.86
N ASP A 458 2.17 -7.56 -5.94
CA ASP A 458 1.78 -6.15 -5.85
C ASP A 458 0.49 -5.94 -5.05
N VAL A 459 -0.42 -6.93 -5.04
CA VAL A 459 -1.61 -6.91 -4.18
C VAL A 459 -1.20 -7.09 -2.71
N GLU A 460 -0.28 -8.01 -2.41
CA GLU A 460 0.26 -8.21 -1.05
C GLU A 460 1.02 -6.98 -0.52
N ARG A 461 1.78 -6.31 -1.39
CA ARG A 461 2.42 -5.02 -1.07
C ARG A 461 1.40 -3.95 -0.74
N SER A 462 0.25 -3.93 -1.44
CA SER A 462 -0.83 -2.99 -1.13
C SER A 462 -1.40 -3.21 0.28
N PHE A 463 -1.51 -4.46 0.74
CA PHE A 463 -1.91 -4.76 2.11
C PHE A 463 -0.85 -4.40 3.14
N SER A 464 0.43 -4.53 2.80
CA SER A 464 1.51 -4.05 3.67
C SER A 464 1.41 -2.54 3.90
N ARG A 465 1.11 -1.77 2.84
CA ARG A 465 0.86 -0.32 2.93
C ARG A 465 -0.41 -0.01 3.72
N TYR A 466 -1.50 -0.72 3.46
CA TYR A 466 -2.75 -0.61 4.22
C TYR A 466 -2.50 -0.80 5.73
N LYS A 467 -1.80 -1.88 6.12
CA LYS A 467 -1.46 -2.18 7.51
C LYS A 467 -0.53 -1.12 8.14
N ALA A 468 0.40 -0.57 7.35
CA ALA A 468 1.25 0.52 7.78
C ALA A 468 0.48 1.84 8.01
N MET A 469 -0.64 2.05 7.33
CA MET A 469 -1.53 3.19 7.54
C MET A 469 -2.48 2.97 8.73
N LEU A 470 -3.07 1.77 8.86
CA LEU A 470 -3.98 1.36 9.93
C LEU A 470 -3.21 0.84 11.17
N ARG A 471 -2.30 1.65 11.71
CA ARG A 471 -1.53 1.29 12.92
C ARG A 471 -2.44 1.19 14.14
N PRO A 472 -2.05 0.47 15.22
CA PRO A 472 -2.83 0.40 16.46
C PRO A 472 -3.25 1.77 17.04
N ASN A 473 -2.41 2.79 16.87
CA ASN A 473 -2.67 4.17 17.29
C ASN A 473 -3.39 5.03 16.23
N ARG A 474 -3.79 4.46 15.10
CA ARG A 474 -4.47 5.11 13.95
C ARG A 474 -5.76 4.36 13.55
N ARG A 475 -6.54 3.86 14.51
CA ARG A 475 -7.79 3.09 14.27
C ARG A 475 -9.09 3.90 14.23
N HIS A 476 -9.01 5.23 14.35
CA HIS A 476 -10.19 6.09 14.43
C HIS A 476 -10.77 6.49 13.05
N PHE A 477 -10.31 5.85 11.95
CA PHE A 477 -10.86 6.12 10.63
C PHE A 477 -12.21 5.40 10.46
N THR A 478 -13.20 6.10 9.93
CA THR A 478 -14.30 5.42 9.25
C THR A 478 -13.77 4.79 7.97
N PHE A 479 -14.22 3.60 7.61
CA PHE A 479 -13.71 2.90 6.42
C PHE A 479 -13.85 3.74 5.14
N GLU A 480 -14.98 4.43 4.96
CA GLU A 480 -15.23 5.34 3.83
C GLU A 480 -14.18 6.45 3.68
N ASN A 481 -13.64 6.97 4.78
CA ASN A 481 -12.56 7.96 4.70
C ASN A 481 -11.20 7.29 4.47
N PHE A 482 -11.03 6.08 5.02
CA PHE A 482 -9.79 5.34 4.94
C PHE A 482 -9.51 4.88 3.51
N LYS A 483 -10.50 4.35 2.80
CA LYS A 483 -10.32 3.87 1.42
C LYS A 483 -9.85 4.97 0.47
N LEU A 484 -10.40 6.19 0.61
CA LEU A 484 -9.97 7.34 -0.19
C LEU A 484 -8.49 7.65 0.09
N TYR A 485 -8.11 7.69 1.36
CA TYR A 485 -6.74 7.94 1.79
C TYR A 485 -5.75 6.90 1.26
N VAL A 486 -6.09 5.61 1.37
CA VAL A 486 -5.24 4.49 0.93
C VAL A 486 -5.00 4.55 -0.57
N VAL A 487 -6.05 4.76 -1.38
CA VAL A 487 -5.94 4.87 -2.84
C VAL A 487 -5.17 6.13 -3.25
N SER A 488 -5.44 7.28 -2.61
CA SER A 488 -4.73 8.54 -2.87
C SER A 488 -3.22 8.49 -2.63
N ASN A 489 -2.74 7.50 -1.88
CA ASN A 489 -1.31 7.33 -1.64
C ASN A 489 -0.57 6.61 -2.79
N CYS A 490 -1.23 6.25 -3.92
CA CYS A 490 -0.59 5.53 -5.04
C CYS A 490 0.66 6.20 -5.65
N PHE A 491 0.83 7.51 -5.43
CA PHE A 491 1.90 8.32 -6.01
C PHE A 491 2.76 9.02 -4.94
N PRO A 492 3.57 8.28 -4.15
CA PRO A 492 4.33 8.85 -3.04
C PRO A 492 5.58 9.64 -3.47
N HIS A 493 6.08 9.45 -4.70
CA HIS A 493 7.36 10.00 -5.18
C HIS A 493 7.23 10.80 -6.49
N GLU A 494 6.03 11.27 -6.83
CA GLU A 494 5.70 11.85 -8.15
C GLU A 494 6.46 13.15 -8.53
N ASP A 495 7.29 13.72 -7.65
CA ASP A 495 8.07 14.93 -7.92
C ASP A 495 9.60 14.67 -8.02
N TYR A 496 10.02 13.40 -8.05
CA TYR A 496 11.37 13.03 -8.48
C TYR A 496 11.26 12.40 -9.86
N ASP A 497 11.72 13.13 -10.89
CA ASP A 497 12.09 12.53 -12.16
C ASP A 497 13.07 11.38 -11.85
N GLU A 498 12.67 10.13 -12.09
CA GLU A 498 13.58 8.97 -12.12
C GLU A 498 14.44 9.00 -13.40
N SER A 499 15.03 10.17 -13.68
CA SER A 499 16.10 10.36 -14.65
C SER A 499 17.40 10.66 -13.91
N GLU A 500 17.78 9.79 -12.97
CA GLU A 500 19.15 9.62 -12.47
C GLU A 500 19.47 8.15 -12.31
#